data_AF-A0A503SZS4-F1
#
_entry.id   AF-A0A503SZS4-F1
#
_cell.length_a   1.000
_cell.length_b   1.000
_cell.length_c   1.000
_cell.angle_alpha   90.00
_cell.angle_beta   90.00
_cell.angle_gamma   90.00
#
_symmetry.space_group_name_H-M   'P 1'
#
loop_
_entity.id
_entity.type
_entity.pdbx_description
1 polymer ?
#
loop_
_entity_poly.entity_id
_entity_poly.type
_entity_poly.pdbx_seq_one_letter_code
_entity_poly.pdbx_strand_id
1 'polypeptide(L)' 'MGEFIGSVLPLSVFFGGAQAVNVYEFGGRYTLAAVFVATCFYALYRSMVHMQIQLHEANKRLWYLANPGRPSEDNPYQ' A
#
# COMPACT_ATOMS: atom_id res chain seq x y z
N MET A 1 -2.24 0.43 -17.38
CA MET A 1 -1.07 -0.47 -17.29
C MET A 1 -0.36 -0.34 -15.94
N GLY A 2 0.09 0.86 -15.52
CA GLY A 2 0.80 1.06 -14.24
C GLY A 2 0.00 0.68 -12.98
N GLU A 3 -1.29 1.03 -12.90
CA GLU A 3 -2.16 0.66 -11.76
C GLU A 3 -2.45 -0.85 -11.67
N PHE A 4 -2.48 -1.53 -12.82
CA PHE A 4 -2.65 -2.98 -12.86
C PHE A 4 -1.42 -3.70 -12.30
N ILE A 5 -0.22 -3.29 -12.70
CA ILE A 5 1.02 -3.82 -12.14
C ILE A 5 1.14 -3.47 -10.65
N GLY A 6 0.84 -2.23 -10.28
CA GLY A 6 0.90 -1.77 -8.88
C GLY A 6 -0.05 -2.46 -7.93
N SER A 7 -1.15 -3.05 -8.43
CA SER A 7 -2.12 -3.80 -7.61
C SER A 7 -1.89 -5.31 -7.65
N VAL A 8 -1.43 -5.86 -8.78
CA VAL A 8 -1.20 -7.30 -8.95
C VAL A 8 0.07 -7.79 -8.23
N LEU A 9 1.13 -6.98 -8.23
CA LEU A 9 2.42 -7.35 -7.62
C LEU A 9 2.34 -7.53 -6.09
N PRO A 10 1.72 -6.61 -5.32
CA PRO A 10 1.52 -6.82 -3.89
C PRO A 10 0.65 -8.05 -3.61
N LEU A 11 -0.39 -8.25 -4.41
CA LEU A 11 -1.32 -9.35 -4.24
C LEU A 11 -0.63 -10.70 -4.47
N SER A 12 0.18 -10.82 -5.53
CA SER A 12 0.96 -12.04 -5.79
C SER A 12 2.01 -12.31 -4.71
N VAL A 13 2.65 -11.27 -4.17
CA VAL A 13 3.61 -11.39 -3.06
C VAL A 13 2.92 -11.86 -1.78
N PHE A 14 1.80 -11.25 -1.40
CA PHE A 14 1.10 -11.64 -0.16
C PHE A 14 0.53 -13.06 -0.25
N PHE A 15 -0.10 -13.40 -1.38
CA PHE A 15 -0.64 -14.75 -1.58
C PHE A 15 0.46 -15.80 -1.71
N GLY A 16 1.51 -15.51 -2.49
CA GLY A 16 2.65 -16.41 -2.68
C GLY A 16 3.41 -16.63 -1.38
N GLY A 17 3.67 -15.57 -0.61
CA GLY A 17 4.32 -15.65 0.70
C GLY A 17 3.49 -16.43 1.72
N ALA A 18 2.18 -16.13 1.84
CA ALA A 18 1.31 -16.84 2.76
C ALA A 18 1.18 -18.33 2.40
N GLN A 19 1.08 -18.68 1.12
CA GLN A 19 1.06 -20.08 0.68
C GLN A 19 2.41 -20.76 0.88
N ALA A 20 3.52 -20.08 0.64
CA ALA A 20 4.85 -20.63 0.92
C ALA A 20 4.98 -21.00 2.40
N VAL A 21 4.61 -20.09 3.31
CA VAL A 21 4.60 -20.36 4.77
C VAL A 21 3.66 -21.52 5.10
N ASN A 22 2.45 -21.55 4.54
CA ASN A 22 1.51 -22.66 4.73
C ASN A 22 2.12 -24.01 4.30
N VAL A 23 2.85 -24.06 3.19
CA VAL A 23 3.49 -25.28 2.68
C VAL A 23 4.70 -25.67 3.54
N TYR A 24 5.63 -24.75 3.80
CA TYR A 24 6.88 -25.04 4.48
C TYR A 24 6.73 -25.25 5.98
N GLU A 25 5.90 -24.47 6.65
CA GLU A 25 5.77 -24.51 8.12
C GLU A 25 4.56 -25.36 8.57
N PHE A 26 3.48 -25.35 7.79
CA PHE A 26 2.22 -25.99 8.19
C PHE A 26 1.84 -27.21 7.35
N GLY A 27 2.72 -27.64 6.44
CA GLY A 27 2.51 -28.82 5.60
C GLY A 27 1.28 -28.72 4.68
N GLY A 28 0.88 -27.50 4.31
CA GLY A 28 -0.22 -27.23 3.39
C GLY A 28 -1.63 -27.35 4.00
N ARG A 29 -1.75 -27.50 5.32
CA ARG A 29 -3.04 -27.81 5.98
C ARG A 29 -3.99 -26.62 6.12
N TYR A 30 -3.48 -25.39 6.03
CA TYR A 30 -4.24 -24.17 6.30
C TYR A 30 -4.29 -23.24 5.09
N THR A 31 -4.57 -23.79 3.90
CA THR A 31 -4.65 -23.02 2.65
C THR A 31 -5.67 -21.88 2.71
N LEU A 32 -6.85 -22.13 3.27
CA LEU A 32 -7.90 -21.10 3.40
C LEU A 32 -7.48 -19.99 4.38
N ALA A 33 -6.81 -20.34 5.48
CA ALA A 33 -6.31 -19.35 6.43
C ALA A 33 -5.20 -18.50 5.79
N ALA A 34 -4.29 -19.12 5.04
CA ALA A 34 -3.23 -18.42 4.31
C ALA A 34 -3.80 -17.43 3.28
N VAL A 35 -4.82 -17.83 2.53
CA VAL A 35 -5.55 -16.94 1.61
C VAL A 35 -6.23 -15.79 2.34
N PHE A 36 -6.91 -16.08 3.44
CA PHE A 36 -7.57 -15.05 4.25
C PHE A 36 -6.58 -14.03 4.78
N VAL A 37 -5.47 -14.49 5.36
CA VAL A 37 -4.38 -13.65 5.86
C VAL A 37 -3.79 -12.78 4.75
N ALA A 38 -3.47 -13.37 3.58
CA ALA A 38 -2.98 -12.62 2.43
C ALA A 38 -3.95 -11.50 1.99
N THR A 39 -5.26 -11.79 2.00
CA THR A 39 -6.30 -10.81 1.64
C THR A 39 -6.38 -9.68 2.66
N CYS A 40 -6.30 -9.98 3.95
CA CYS A 40 -6.26 -8.97 5.02
C CYS A 40 -5.03 -8.06 4.90
N PHE A 41 -3.84 -8.63 4.67
CA PHE A 41 -2.62 -7.85 4.46
C PHE A 41 -2.71 -6.93 3.24
N TYR A 42 -3.26 -7.44 2.13
CA TYR A 42 -3.49 -6.62 0.94
C TYR A 42 -4.48 -5.46 1.19
N ALA A 43 -5.56 -5.71 1.93
CA ALA A 43 -6.52 -4.66 2.28
C ALA A 43 -5.89 -3.57 3.16
N LEU A 44 -5.07 -3.95 4.15
CA LEU A 44 -4.31 -3.01 4.99
C LEU A 44 -3.31 -2.20 4.16
N TYR A 45 -2.56 -2.87 3.28
CA TYR A 45 -1.62 -2.20 2.36
C TYR A 45 -2.33 -1.13 1.52
N ARG A 46 -3.48 -1.47 0.93
CA ARG A 46 -4.27 -0.52 0.14
C ARG A 46 -4.73 0.68 0.97
N SER A 47 -5.16 0.43 2.21
CA SER A 47 -5.56 1.49 3.14
C SER A 47 -4.40 2.43 3.48
N MET A 48 -3.20 1.87 3.72
CA MET A 48 -1.99 2.66 3.99
C MET A 48 -1.60 3.53 2.78
N VAL A 49 -1.61 2.98 1.57
CA VAL A 49 -1.32 3.75 0.35
C VAL A 49 -2.32 4.91 0.20
N HIS A 50 -3.61 4.66 0.44
CA HIS A 50 -4.61 5.71 0.39
C HIS A 50 -4.37 6.81 1.42
N MET A 51 -4.04 6.43 2.67
CA MET A 51 -3.68 7.40 3.71
C MET A 51 -2.42 8.19 3.35
N GLN A 52 -1.42 7.57 2.74
CA GLN A 52 -0.21 8.28 2.28
C GLN A 52 -0.53 9.34 1.22
N ILE A 53 -1.41 9.04 0.27
CA ILE A 53 -1.87 10.01 -0.74
C ILE A 53 -2.59 11.18 -0.07
N GLN A 54 -3.53 10.88 0.85
CA GLN A 54 -4.25 11.92 1.58
C GLN A 54 -3.32 12.78 2.44
N LEU A 55 -2.34 12.18 3.11
CA LEU A 55 -1.32 12.90 3.88
C LEU A 55 -0.45 13.78 2.99
N HIS A 56 -0.07 13.29 1.82
CA HIS A 56 0.71 14.06 0.86
C HIS A 56 -0.08 15.29 0.37
N GLU A 57 -1.36 15.12 0.02
CA GLU A 57 -2.23 16.24 -0.34
C GLU A 57 -2.45 17.22 0.83
N ALA A 58 -2.64 16.71 2.04
CA ALA A 58 -2.80 17.54 3.23
C ALA A 58 -1.53 18.36 3.51
N ASN A 59 -0.35 17.74 3.42
CA ASN A 59 0.94 18.42 3.58
C ASN A 59 1.15 19.47 2.49
N LYS A 60 0.78 19.18 1.25
CA LYS A 60 0.79 20.17 0.15
C LYS A 60 -0.06 21.40 0.49
N ARG A 61 -1.29 21.19 0.99
CA ARG A 61 -2.19 22.29 1.41
C ARG A 61 -1.64 23.06 2.61
N LEU A 62 -1.12 22.36 3.62
CA LEU A 62 -0.49 22.98 4.80
C LEU A 62 0.72 23.82 4.42
N TRP A 63 1.54 23.38 3.47
CA TRP A 63 2.69 24.14 2.99
C TRP A 63 2.28 25.48 2.37
N TYR A 64 1.21 25.50 1.55
CA TYR A 64 0.69 26.76 0.97
C TYR A 64 0.07 27.68 2.03
N LEU A 65 -0.57 27.12 3.06
CA LEU A 65 -1.06 27.90 4.20
C LEU A 65 0.08 28.51 5.03
N ALA A 66 1.17 27.76 5.21
CA ALA A 66 2.34 28.20 5.96
C ALA A 66 3.24 29.18 5.17
N ASN A 67 3.19 29.16 3.82
CA ASN A 67 4.03 29.99 2.95
C ASN A 67 3.19 30.78 1.93
N PRO A 68 2.37 31.75 2.38
CA PRO A 68 1.57 32.55 1.47
C PRO A 68 2.47 33.39 0.54
N GLY A 69 2.26 33.26 -0.78
CA GLY A 69 2.98 34.03 -1.80
C GLY A 69 4.31 33.44 -2.29
N ARG A 70 4.76 32.30 -1.77
CA ARG A 70 5.93 31.59 -2.34
C ARG A 70 5.58 30.90 -3.66
N PRO A 71 6.52 30.86 -4.63
CA PRO A 71 6.31 30.18 -5.90
C PRO A 71 6.08 28.68 -5.66
N SER A 72 5.26 28.07 -6.50
CA SER A 72 4.84 26.68 -6.30
C SER A 72 5.98 25.67 -6.50
N GLU A 73 7.03 26.06 -7.21
CA GLU A 73 8.23 25.28 -7.53
C GLU A 73 9.06 24.92 -6.28
N ASP A 74 8.92 25.71 -5.20
CA ASP A 74 9.62 25.47 -3.93
C ASP A 74 8.89 24.45 -3.03
N ASN A 75 7.72 23.96 -3.45
CA ASN A 75 6.92 23.03 -2.65
C ASN A 75 7.46 21.59 -2.80
N PRO A 76 8.00 20.97 -1.73
CA PRO A 76 8.56 19.62 -1.79
C PRO A 76 7.49 18.52 -1.95
N TYR A 77 6.20 18.89 -1.92
CA TYR A 77 5.05 18.00 -2.06
C TYR A 77 4.35 18.19 -3.42
N GLN A 78 5.05 18.69 -4.44
CA GLN A 78 4.52 18.82 -5.81
C GLN A 78 4.66 17.54 -6.63
#